data_AF-J5GAD0-F1
#
_entry.id   AF-J5GAD0-F1
#
_cell.length_a   1.000
_cell.length_b   1.000
_cell.length_c   1.000
_cell.angle_alpha   90.00
_cell.angle_beta   90.00
_cell.angle_gamma   90.00
#
_symmetry.space_group_name_H-M   'P 1'
#
loop_
_entity.id
_entity.type
_entity.pdbx_description
1 polymer ?
#
loop_
_entity_poly.entity_id
_entity_poly.type
_entity_poly.pdbx_seq_one_letter_code
_entity_poly.pdbx_strand_id
1 'polypeptide(L)' 'MICPYCGKEMTLGYIYGDRSRIKWISKEDDQGIVLTWFSKGIILTDFVENKLEVHYCKDDEVFIIKR' A
#
# COMPACT_ATOMS: atom_id res chain seq x y z
N MET A 1 7.46 13.30 6.30
CA MET A 1 6.29 12.95 7.15
C MET A 1 6.81 12.44 8.49
N ILE A 2 6.11 12.68 9.59
CA ILE A 2 6.49 12.15 10.91
C ILE A 2 5.70 10.88 11.21
N CYS A 3 6.37 9.83 11.70
CA CYS A 3 5.73 8.59 12.10
C CYS A 3 4.78 8.84 13.29
N PRO A 4 3.50 8.45 13.20
CA PRO A 4 2.53 8.67 14.28
C PRO A 4 2.74 7.73 15.48
N TYR A 5 3.62 6.73 15.36
CA TYR A 5 3.90 5.75 16.41
C TYR A 5 5.14 6.14 17.23
N CYS A 6 6.31 6.28 16.59
CA CYS A 6 7.55 6.66 17.29
C CYS A 6 7.94 8.14 17.21
N GLY A 7 7.24 8.97 16.41
CA GLY A 7 7.55 10.40 16.26
C GLY A 7 8.79 10.73 15.42
N LYS A 8 9.44 9.75 14.80
CA LYS A 8 10.62 9.97 13.95
C LYS A 8 10.25 10.32 12.51
N GLU A 9 11.20 10.94 11.81
CA GLU A 9 11.06 11.23 10.38
C GLU A 9 10.99 9.95 9.54
N MET A 10 10.04 9.90 8.62
CA MET A 10 9.83 8.77 7.71
C MET A 10 10.54 8.98 6.37
N THR A 11 10.99 7.89 5.76
CA THR A 11 11.63 7.91 4.45
C THR A 11 10.58 7.84 3.34
N LEU A 12 10.67 8.74 2.35
CA LEU A 12 9.84 8.69 1.15
C LEU A 12 10.37 7.62 0.19
N GLY A 13 9.49 6.82 -0.39
CA GLY A 13 9.84 5.80 -1.37
C GLY A 13 8.68 5.41 -2.27
N TYR A 14 8.90 4.39 -3.11
CA TYR A 14 7.93 3.90 -4.07
C TYR A 14 7.74 2.39 -3.96
N ILE A 15 6.49 1.93 -4.02
CA ILE A 15 6.15 0.53 -4.27
C ILE A 15 5.75 0.41 -5.73
N TYR A 16 6.46 -0.42 -6.49
CA TYR A 16 6.12 -0.72 -7.88
C TYR A 16 5.18 -1.92 -7.93
N GLY A 17 4.05 -1.79 -8.62
CA GLY A 17 3.35 -2.98 -9.08
C GLY A 17 4.14 -3.57 -10.24
N ASP A 18 4.18 -4.89 -10.32
CA ASP A 18 4.77 -5.58 -11.48
C ASP A 18 3.65 -5.85 -12.50
N ARG A 19 3.19 -7.11 -12.62
CA ARG A 19 2.21 -7.53 -13.62
C ARG A 19 0.74 -7.28 -13.23
N SER A 20 0.48 -6.79 -12.02
CA SER A 20 -0.86 -6.60 -11.48
C SER A 20 -0.94 -5.33 -10.67
N ARG A 21 -2.12 -4.70 -10.69
CA ARG A 21 -2.40 -3.54 -9.85
C ARG A 21 -2.30 -3.94 -8.39
N ILE A 22 -1.65 -3.10 -7.60
CA ILE A 22 -1.65 -3.25 -6.15
C ILE A 22 -3.02 -2.83 -5.65
N LYS A 23 -3.62 -3.66 -4.82
CA LYS A 23 -4.95 -3.44 -4.26
C LYS A 23 -4.90 -3.72 -2.77
N TRP A 24 -5.43 -2.79 -2.00
CA TRP A 24 -5.72 -3.03 -0.60
C TRP A 24 -7.13 -3.61 -0.48
N ILE A 25 -7.25 -4.71 0.26
CA ILE A 25 -8.51 -5.37 0.56
C ILE A 25 -8.58 -5.45 2.08
N SER A 26 -9.74 -5.13 2.64
CA SER A 26 -9.98 -5.31 4.07
C SER A 26 -9.90 -6.79 4.42
N LYS A 27 -9.60 -7.11 5.68
CA LYS A 27 -9.51 -8.52 6.10
C LYS A 27 -10.84 -9.25 5.92
N GLU A 28 -11.95 -8.55 6.07
CA GLU A 28 -13.30 -9.11 5.97
C GLU A 28 -13.70 -9.42 4.51
N ASP A 29 -13.18 -8.65 3.55
CA ASP A 29 -13.45 -8.83 2.12
C ASP A 29 -12.40 -9.70 1.40
N ASP A 30 -11.35 -10.14 2.12
CA ASP A 30 -10.32 -11.01 1.59
C ASP A 30 -10.84 -12.45 1.44
N GLN A 31 -11.08 -12.85 0.20
CA GLN A 31 -11.57 -14.18 -0.18
C GLN A 31 -10.44 -15.10 -0.68
N GLY A 32 -9.18 -14.72 -0.45
CA GLY A 32 -8.00 -15.48 -0.86
C GLY A 32 -7.56 -15.23 -2.30
N ILE A 33 -6.32 -15.65 -2.61
CA ILE A 33 -5.55 -15.27 -3.80
C ILE A 33 -6.29 -15.48 -5.14
N VAL A 34 -7.21 -16.44 -5.22
CA VAL A 34 -7.93 -16.78 -6.46
C VAL A 34 -9.15 -15.88 -6.69
N LEU A 35 -9.81 -15.41 -5.63
CA LEU A 35 -11.07 -14.64 -5.71
C LEU A 35 -10.88 -13.14 -5.43
N THR A 36 -9.71 -12.71 -4.97
CA THR A 36 -9.36 -11.30 -4.69
C THR A 36 -9.50 -10.38 -5.90
N TRP A 37 -9.48 -10.94 -7.12
CA TRP A 37 -9.74 -10.17 -8.33
C TRP A 37 -11.19 -9.63 -8.34
N PHE A 38 -12.15 -10.39 -7.80
CA PHE A 38 -13.56 -9.97 -7.71
C PHE A 38 -13.92 -9.28 -6.38
N SER A 39 -13.09 -9.39 -5.34
CA SER A 39 -13.31 -8.70 -4.06
C SER A 39 -13.45 -7.19 -4.24
N LYS A 40 -14.22 -6.51 -3.39
CA LYS A 40 -14.17 -5.04 -3.33
C LYS A 40 -12.88 -4.61 -2.63
N GLY A 41 -12.27 -3.51 -3.04
CA GLY A 41 -11.04 -3.02 -2.45
C GLY A 41 -10.56 -1.70 -3.07
N ILE A 42 -9.56 -1.09 -2.46
CA ILE A 42 -8.98 0.18 -2.90
C ILE A 42 -7.83 -0.14 -3.87
N ILE A 43 -7.99 0.23 -5.14
CA ILE A 43 -6.94 0.06 -6.16
C ILE A 43 -5.87 1.13 -5.90
N LEU A 44 -4.66 0.74 -5.54
CA LEU A 44 -3.57 1.64 -5.16
C LEU A 44 -2.67 2.04 -6.34
N THR A 45 -2.52 1.21 -7.37
CA THR A 45 -1.80 1.55 -8.61
C THR A 45 -2.69 1.38 -9.83
N ASP A 46 -2.41 2.13 -10.89
CA ASP A 46 -3.07 1.97 -12.20
C ASP A 46 -2.11 1.36 -13.23
N PHE A 47 -2.63 0.93 -14.39
CA PHE A 47 -1.85 0.31 -15.45
C PHE A 47 -0.82 1.25 -16.09
N VAL A 48 -1.04 2.57 -16.01
CA VAL A 48 -0.16 3.60 -16.57
C VAL A 48 0.86 4.07 -15.52
N GLU A 49 0.40 4.41 -14.32
CA GLU A 49 1.25 4.77 -13.19
C GLU A 49 1.31 3.62 -12.18
N ASN A 50 2.19 2.65 -12.48
CA ASN A 50 2.37 1.47 -11.64
C ASN A 50 3.35 1.70 -10.48
N LYS A 51 3.36 2.93 -9.93
CA LYS A 51 4.18 3.34 -8.79
C LYS A 51 3.28 3.94 -7.73
N LEU A 52 3.49 3.54 -6.48
CA LEU A 52 2.77 4.08 -5.33
C LEU A 52 3.77 4.77 -4.42
N GLU A 53 3.61 6.08 -4.23
CA GLU A 53 4.40 6.84 -3.27
C GLU A 53 3.98 6.48 -1.85
N VAL A 54 4.97 6.13 -1.02
CA VAL A 54 4.76 5.70 0.37
C VAL A 54 5.80 6.32 1.28
N HIS A 55 5.42 6.53 2.54
CA HIS A 55 6.35 6.90 3.61
C HIS A 55 6.61 5.69 4.49
N TYR A 56 7.86 5.31 4.68
CA TYR A 56 8.26 4.15 5.49
C TYR A 56 8.97 4.60 6.77
N CYS A 57 8.51 4.08 7.91
CA CYS A 57 9.22 4.19 9.17
C CYS A 57 10.01 2.89 9.41
N LYS A 58 11.34 3.01 9.50
CA LYS A 58 12.22 1.86 9.74
C LYS A 58 12.10 1.28 11.15
N ASP A 59 11.80 2.11 12.14
CA ASP A 59 11.75 1.67 13.54
C ASP A 59 10.48 0.90 13.89
N ASP A 60 9.33 1.34 13.39
CA ASP A 60 8.03 0.69 13.64
C ASP A 60 7.62 -0.27 12.51
N GLU A 61 8.41 -0.33 11.42
CA GLU A 61 8.12 -1.11 10.21
C GLU A 61 6.77 -0.79 9.56
N VAL A 62 6.30 0.45 9.70
CA VAL A 62 5.02 0.91 9.17
C VAL A 62 5.19 1.69 7.87
N PHE A 63 4.30 1.40 6.91
CA PHE A 63 4.09 2.22 5.72
C PHE A 63 2.87 3.12 5.89
N ILE A 64 2.99 4.38 5.49
CA ILE A 64 1.87 5.32 5.39
C ILE A 64 1.71 5.76 3.94
N ILE A 65 0.47 5.63 3.48
CA ILE A 65 0.05 5.98 2.12
C ILE A 65 -0.97 7.10 2.27
N LYS A 66 -0.70 8.26 1.68
CA LYS A 66 -1.63 9.37 1.63
C LYS A 66 -2.12 9.53 0.19
N ARG A 67 -3.45 9.58 0.01
CA ARG A 67 -4.11 9.74 -1.27
C ARG A 67 -5.10 10.88 -1.24
#